data_AF-A0A7X3ZEQ1-F1
#
_entry.id   AF-A0A7X3ZEQ1-F1
#
_cell.length_a   1.000
_cell.length_b   1.000
_cell.length_c   1.000
_cell.angle_alpha   90.00
_cell.angle_beta   90.00
_cell.angle_gamma   90.00
#
_symmetry.space_group_name_H-M   'P 1'
#
loop_
_entity.id
_entity.type
_entity.pdbx_description
1 polymer ?
#
loop_
_entity_poly.entity_id
_entity_poly.type
_entity_poly.pdbx_seq_one_letter_code
_entity_poly.pdbx_strand_id
1 'polypeptide(L)'
;MKKWTVAFLLWCSCAPLTSPAGGPDEWQKPESPPPPPSALEQYLEMRQRYGSGPRPDFVAVVPFVDESGFREGVWNVEYELANMLSAELVVVRNWKVVPFDAVAELAMEQGFASHEQALAIGRKLGADFVIMGLLQDYDMRRLSVGDPLVGGYKSYSAVAQMRVEIAQVDDGSAIGQAETLRDLTDRDVGLDLLGKPREQDLQFASLKEVEFGSEAFRQTLLGQATVEAIGELVHKIVAAFEPEGLVFKGDAPEVIAVYSEDIYANIGSAHGVRPRLRFFVYPGNERIKAEGLDPEESVALVEVAEIISTRLASLRVIRTTGEIKAGDRLELAEGE
;
A
#
# COMPACT_ATOMS: atom_id res chain seq x y z
N MET A 1 -67.35 33.81 -28.73
CA MET A 1 -66.92 32.70 -29.64
C MET A 1 -67.23 33.18 -31.06
N LYS A 2 -66.38 33.17 -32.09
CA LYS A 2 -65.11 32.49 -32.38
C LYS A 2 -64.37 33.31 -33.47
N LYS A 3 -63.05 33.42 -33.29
CA LYS A 3 -61.94 33.37 -34.27
C LYS A 3 -61.90 34.36 -35.44
N TRP A 4 -60.93 35.27 -35.34
CA TRP A 4 -60.24 35.88 -36.47
C TRP A 4 -58.78 35.39 -36.46
N THR A 5 -58.32 34.94 -37.61
CA THR A 5 -56.92 34.58 -37.90
C THR A 5 -56.36 35.70 -38.77
N VAL A 6 -55.28 36.35 -38.33
CA VAL A 6 -54.47 37.20 -39.21
C VAL A 6 -53.01 36.85 -38.98
N ALA A 7 -52.37 36.41 -40.06
CA ALA A 7 -50.95 36.18 -40.16
C ALA A 7 -50.19 37.51 -40.18
N PHE A 8 -49.06 37.59 -39.47
CA PHE A 8 -48.10 38.67 -39.65
C PHE A 8 -46.70 38.07 -39.84
N LEU A 9 -46.17 38.29 -41.04
CA LEU A 9 -44.78 38.09 -41.40
C LEU A 9 -43.95 39.21 -40.76
N LEU A 10 -42.92 38.77 -40.03
CA LEU A 10 -41.87 39.59 -39.41
C LEU A 10 -40.68 39.58 -40.36
N TRP A 11 -40.18 40.77 -40.73
CA TRP A 11 -38.75 41.10 -40.81
C TRP A 11 -38.54 42.51 -41.39
N CYS A 12 -37.96 43.42 -40.59
CA CYS A 12 -36.54 43.81 -40.68
C CYS A 12 -36.28 45.15 -39.95
N SER A 13 -35.22 45.16 -39.13
CA SER A 13 -34.14 46.17 -39.01
C SER A 13 -34.48 47.67 -39.05
N CYS A 14 -33.90 48.58 -38.25
CA CYS A 14 -32.78 48.63 -37.30
C CYS A 14 -32.94 49.96 -36.55
N ALA A 15 -32.59 50.02 -35.26
CA ALA A 15 -32.06 51.24 -34.62
C ALA A 15 -31.41 50.88 -33.26
N PRO A 16 -30.37 51.61 -32.85
CA PRO A 16 -29.35 51.14 -31.91
C PRO A 16 -29.79 51.37 -30.46
N LEU A 17 -29.50 50.40 -29.57
CA LEU A 17 -29.53 50.64 -28.13
C LEU A 17 -28.10 50.83 -27.62
N THR A 18 -27.70 52.09 -27.61
CA THR A 18 -26.71 52.64 -26.68
C THR A 18 -26.96 52.12 -25.27
N SER A 19 -25.89 51.57 -24.68
CA SER A 19 -25.88 50.98 -23.35
C SER A 19 -26.27 52.02 -22.27
N PRO A 20 -27.23 51.73 -21.38
CA PRO A 20 -27.44 52.56 -20.21
C PRO A 20 -26.28 52.33 -19.24
N ALA A 21 -25.54 53.40 -18.98
CA ALA A 21 -24.56 53.46 -17.91
C ALA A 21 -25.22 53.08 -16.57
N GLY A 22 -24.66 52.07 -15.89
CA GLY A 22 -25.02 51.68 -14.53
C GLY A 22 -25.89 50.43 -14.43
N GLY A 23 -25.25 49.26 -14.41
CA GLY A 23 -25.84 48.01 -13.91
C GLY A 23 -25.08 47.58 -12.63
N PRO A 24 -25.78 47.23 -11.53
CA PRO A 24 -25.15 46.65 -10.35
C PRO A 24 -24.79 45.19 -10.61
N ASP A 25 -23.73 44.74 -9.93
CA ASP A 25 -23.15 43.39 -9.93
C ASP A 25 -22.48 42.95 -11.23
N GLU A 26 -21.17 43.19 -11.29
CA GLU A 26 -20.25 42.14 -11.71
C GLU A 26 -20.73 40.85 -11.05
N TRP A 27 -21.19 39.89 -11.87
CA TRP A 27 -21.24 38.51 -11.42
C TRP A 27 -19.81 38.13 -11.05
N GLN A 28 -19.46 38.32 -9.78
CA GLN A 28 -18.31 37.70 -9.17
C GLN A 28 -18.45 36.23 -9.54
N LYS A 29 -17.55 35.75 -10.41
CA LYS A 29 -17.35 34.31 -10.57
C LYS A 29 -17.28 33.79 -9.14
N PRO A 30 -18.15 32.84 -8.73
CA PRO A 30 -18.05 32.28 -7.40
C PRO A 30 -16.59 31.89 -7.21
N GLU A 31 -15.95 32.53 -6.23
CA GLU A 31 -14.58 32.27 -5.86
C GLU A 31 -14.49 30.76 -5.73
N SER A 32 -13.67 30.13 -6.58
CA SER A 32 -13.58 28.68 -6.57
C SER A 32 -13.26 28.27 -5.15
N PRO A 33 -13.98 27.28 -4.58
CA PRO A 33 -13.70 26.86 -3.22
C PRO A 33 -12.19 26.58 -3.12
N PRO A 34 -11.55 26.96 -1.99
CA PRO A 34 -10.13 26.68 -1.81
C PRO A 34 -9.91 25.20 -2.13
N PRO A 35 -8.80 24.87 -2.83
CA PRO A 35 -8.52 23.48 -3.16
C PRO A 35 -8.57 22.64 -1.88
N PRO A 36 -9.09 21.40 -1.96
CA PRO A 36 -9.07 20.53 -0.80
C PRO A 36 -7.64 20.46 -0.25
N PRO A 37 -7.48 20.40 1.09
CA PRO A 37 -6.15 20.34 1.69
C PRO A 37 -5.36 19.17 1.12
N SER A 38 -4.06 19.38 0.86
CA SER A 38 -3.16 18.35 0.34
C SER A 38 -3.22 17.10 1.22
N ALA A 39 -3.30 15.92 0.60
CA ALA A 39 -3.32 14.65 1.33
C ALA A 39 -1.95 14.42 1.99
N LEU A 40 -0.88 14.83 1.31
CA LEU A 40 0.48 14.83 1.84
C LEU A 40 0.60 15.71 3.09
N GLU A 41 0.14 16.95 3.04
CA GLU A 41 0.22 17.88 4.18
C GLU A 41 -0.52 17.31 5.41
N GLN A 42 -1.75 16.83 5.21
CA GLN A 42 -2.54 16.21 6.28
C GLN A 42 -1.84 14.99 6.89
N TYR A 43 -1.25 14.15 6.05
CA TYR A 43 -0.48 12.99 6.50
C TYR A 43 0.75 13.41 7.31
N LEU A 44 1.52 14.39 6.84
CA LEU A 44 2.72 14.86 7.53
C LEU A 44 2.38 15.50 8.89
N GLU A 45 1.29 16.27 8.98
CA GLU A 45 0.78 16.81 10.24
C GLU A 45 0.36 15.71 11.22
N MET A 46 -0.38 14.71 10.74
CA MET A 46 -0.73 13.53 11.54
C MET A 46 0.53 12.82 12.04
N ARG A 47 1.51 12.64 11.16
CA ARG A 47 2.75 11.95 11.47
C ARG A 47 3.58 12.67 12.54
N GLN A 48 3.64 14.00 12.51
CA GLN A 48 4.34 14.79 13.54
C GLN A 48 3.79 14.57 14.96
N ARG A 49 2.55 14.08 15.10
CA ARG A 49 1.97 13.74 16.41
C ARG A 49 2.57 12.47 17.02
N TYR A 50 3.19 11.61 16.21
CA TYR A 50 4.04 10.54 16.70
C TYR A 50 5.36 11.18 17.16
N GLY A 51 5.40 11.57 18.44
CA GLY A 51 6.57 12.20 19.06
C GLY A 51 7.80 11.29 19.12
N SER A 52 8.78 11.62 19.96
CA SER A 52 10.06 10.90 20.09
C SER A 52 9.99 9.52 20.78
N GLY A 53 8.79 8.96 20.97
CA GLY A 53 8.60 7.64 21.60
C GLY A 53 8.74 6.48 20.61
N PRO A 54 8.43 5.23 21.03
CA PRO A 54 8.31 4.10 20.10
C PRO A 54 7.29 4.42 19.01
N ARG A 55 7.76 4.76 17.82
CA ARG A 55 6.91 4.97 16.65
C ARG A 55 6.76 3.65 15.89
N PRO A 56 5.58 3.37 15.34
CA PRO A 56 5.41 2.22 14.45
C PRO A 56 6.26 2.40 13.18
N ASP A 57 6.50 1.29 12.49
CA ASP A 57 7.09 1.30 11.17
C ASP A 57 6.09 1.88 10.18
N PHE A 58 6.50 2.84 9.35
CA PHE A 58 5.68 3.41 8.31
C PHE A 58 5.97 2.73 6.98
N VAL A 59 4.94 2.20 6.33
CA VAL A 59 5.04 1.47 5.07
C VAL A 59 4.29 2.25 3.99
N ALA A 60 4.97 2.61 2.91
CA ALA A 60 4.36 3.25 1.75
C ALA A 60 4.25 2.26 0.59
N VAL A 61 3.06 2.13 0.00
CA VAL A 61 2.86 1.41 -1.26
C VAL A 61 2.88 2.42 -2.39
N VAL A 62 3.92 2.39 -3.23
CA VAL A 62 3.95 3.26 -4.42
C VAL A 62 3.10 2.66 -5.54
N PRO A 63 2.65 3.46 -6.53
CA PRO A 63 1.90 2.90 -7.64
C PRO A 63 2.70 1.81 -8.36
N PHE A 64 1.99 0.86 -8.96
CA PHE A 64 2.63 -0.29 -9.62
C PHE A 64 3.20 0.13 -10.97
N VAL A 65 4.27 -0.51 -11.41
CA VAL A 65 4.70 -0.45 -12.80
C VAL A 65 3.89 -1.47 -13.59
N ASP A 66 3.24 -1.03 -14.68
CA ASP A 66 2.50 -1.94 -15.57
C ASP A 66 3.36 -2.47 -16.72
N GLU A 67 3.69 -3.76 -16.67
CA GLU A 67 4.30 -4.52 -17.77
C GLU A 67 3.32 -5.48 -18.45
N SER A 68 2.08 -5.57 -17.95
CA SER A 68 1.05 -6.47 -18.50
C SER A 68 0.51 -6.00 -19.84
N GLY A 69 0.62 -4.69 -20.12
CA GLY A 69 0.02 -4.07 -21.30
C GLY A 69 -1.50 -4.03 -21.22
N PHE A 70 -2.07 -3.95 -20.00
CA PHE A 70 -3.50 -3.83 -19.83
C PHE A 70 -4.02 -2.59 -20.58
N ARG A 71 -5.20 -2.75 -21.18
CA ARG A 71 -5.79 -1.72 -22.05
C ARG A 71 -5.92 -0.36 -21.37
N GLU A 72 -5.33 0.66 -22.01
CA GLU A 72 -5.47 2.05 -21.60
C GLU A 72 -6.94 2.52 -21.58
N GLY A 73 -7.25 3.45 -20.69
CA GLY A 73 -8.56 4.11 -20.62
C GLY A 73 -9.69 3.26 -20.03
N VAL A 74 -9.39 2.07 -19.50
CA VAL A 74 -10.34 1.28 -18.70
C VAL A 74 -10.20 1.60 -17.22
N TRP A 75 -9.01 1.35 -16.67
CA TRP A 75 -8.65 1.73 -15.30
C TRP A 75 -7.21 2.20 -15.28
N ASN A 76 -6.86 2.99 -14.27
CA ASN A 76 -5.47 3.28 -13.95
C ASN A 76 -4.92 2.17 -13.05
N VAL A 77 -4.63 0.99 -13.62
CA VAL A 77 -4.29 -0.21 -12.86
C VAL A 77 -3.07 -0.02 -11.95
N GLU A 78 -2.13 0.85 -12.35
CA GLU A 78 -0.96 1.24 -11.55
C GLU A 78 -1.35 1.80 -10.18
N TYR A 79 -2.29 2.74 -10.16
CA TYR A 79 -2.74 3.41 -8.94
C TYR A 79 -3.83 2.61 -8.21
N GLU A 80 -4.74 2.00 -8.96
CA GLU A 80 -5.88 1.27 -8.42
C GLU A 80 -5.44 0.01 -7.64
N LEU A 81 -4.49 -0.76 -8.18
CA LEU A 81 -3.94 -1.93 -7.49
C LEU A 81 -3.12 -1.54 -6.27
N ALA A 82 -2.33 -0.48 -6.37
CA ALA A 82 -1.55 0.03 -5.25
C ALA A 82 -2.43 0.55 -4.12
N ASN A 83 -3.52 1.25 -4.46
CA ASN A 83 -4.52 1.70 -3.48
C ASN A 83 -5.20 0.51 -2.80
N MET A 84 -5.62 -0.50 -3.58
CA MET A 84 -6.22 -1.73 -3.04
C MET A 84 -5.25 -2.45 -2.10
N LEU A 85 -3.99 -2.64 -2.49
CA LEU A 85 -2.96 -3.25 -1.64
C LEU A 85 -2.74 -2.43 -0.36
N SER A 86 -2.63 -1.10 -0.50
CA SER A 86 -2.48 -0.19 0.63
C SER A 86 -3.63 -0.34 1.63
N ALA A 87 -4.87 -0.40 1.15
CA ALA A 87 -6.06 -0.54 1.98
C ALA A 87 -6.07 -1.87 2.76
N GLU A 88 -5.67 -2.98 2.13
CA GLU A 88 -5.61 -4.29 2.78
C GLU A 88 -4.48 -4.34 3.84
N LEU A 89 -3.35 -3.67 3.61
CA LEU A 89 -2.24 -3.63 4.56
C LEU A 89 -2.54 -2.80 5.82
N VAL A 90 -3.53 -1.90 5.80
CA VAL A 90 -3.91 -1.05 6.95
C VAL A 90 -4.38 -1.87 8.15
N VAL A 91 -4.92 -3.07 7.90
CA VAL A 91 -5.49 -3.95 8.94
C VAL A 91 -4.39 -4.63 9.78
N VAL A 92 -3.15 -4.65 9.29
CA VAL A 92 -2.00 -5.27 9.97
C VAL A 92 -1.49 -4.36 11.09
N ARG A 93 -1.31 -4.90 12.30
CA ARG A 93 -0.98 -4.11 13.50
C ARG A 93 0.50 -3.72 13.63
N ASN A 94 1.40 -4.43 12.94
CA ASN A 94 2.84 -4.30 13.12
C ASN A 94 3.42 -3.00 12.52
N TRP A 95 2.65 -2.29 11.71
CA TRP A 95 3.07 -1.05 11.06
C TRP A 95 1.90 -0.06 10.91
N LYS A 96 2.22 1.12 10.39
CA LYS A 96 1.26 2.09 9.87
C LYS A 96 1.47 2.24 8.38
N VAL A 97 0.41 2.00 7.62
CA VAL A 97 0.43 2.25 6.18
C VAL A 97 0.26 3.75 5.95
N VAL A 98 1.12 4.31 5.11
CA VAL A 98 0.98 5.69 4.63
C VAL A 98 -0.28 5.78 3.76
N PRO A 99 -1.20 6.74 4.00
CA PRO A 99 -2.38 6.90 3.18
C PRO A 99 -2.03 7.01 1.69
N PHE A 100 -2.66 6.20 0.85
CA PHE A 100 -2.29 6.11 -0.56
C PHE A 100 -2.44 7.45 -1.29
N ASP A 101 -3.43 8.27 -0.94
CA ASP A 101 -3.62 9.60 -1.54
C ASP A 101 -2.38 10.51 -1.37
N ALA A 102 -1.68 10.43 -0.23
CA ALA A 102 -0.43 11.16 -0.01
C ALA A 102 0.73 10.63 -0.86
N VAL A 103 0.76 9.30 -1.08
CA VAL A 103 1.74 8.66 -1.97
C VAL A 103 1.46 9.05 -3.42
N ALA A 104 0.20 8.97 -3.84
CA ALA A 104 -0.27 9.26 -5.18
C ALA A 104 0.02 10.72 -5.57
N GLU A 105 -0.20 11.68 -4.67
CA GLU A 105 0.13 13.09 -4.85
C GLU A 105 1.62 13.27 -5.22
N LEU A 106 2.54 12.70 -4.43
CA LEU A 106 3.97 12.76 -4.71
C LEU A 106 4.36 12.02 -6.00
N ALA A 107 3.75 10.87 -6.25
CA ALA A 107 4.01 10.05 -7.43
C ALA A 107 3.59 10.77 -8.73
N MET A 108 2.46 11.49 -8.72
CA MET A 108 2.02 12.30 -9.85
C MET A 108 2.95 13.49 -10.13
N GLU A 109 3.52 14.09 -9.08
CA GLU A 109 4.45 15.22 -9.23
C GLU A 109 5.83 14.81 -9.75
N GLN A 110 6.33 13.65 -9.33
CA GLN A 110 7.75 13.27 -9.49
C GLN A 110 7.98 12.07 -10.40
N GLY A 111 6.93 11.30 -10.70
CA GLY A 111 7.04 9.97 -11.29
C GLY A 111 7.60 8.94 -10.31
N PHE A 112 7.42 7.65 -10.64
CA PHE A 112 7.83 6.54 -9.77
C PHE A 112 8.37 5.33 -10.55
N ALA A 113 8.81 5.51 -11.79
CA ALA A 113 9.22 4.44 -12.69
C ALA A 113 10.55 3.74 -12.33
N SER A 114 11.23 4.18 -11.26
CA SER A 114 12.48 3.57 -10.81
C SER A 114 12.52 3.36 -9.30
N HIS A 115 13.36 2.41 -8.89
CA HIS A 115 13.64 2.14 -7.49
C HIS A 115 14.12 3.40 -6.74
N GLU A 116 14.98 4.21 -7.35
CA GLU A 116 15.45 5.47 -6.75
C GLU A 116 14.32 6.48 -6.52
N GLN A 117 13.39 6.59 -7.46
CA GLN A 117 12.22 7.47 -7.33
C GLN A 117 11.28 6.98 -6.23
N ALA A 118 11.05 5.67 -6.15
CA ALA A 118 10.24 5.08 -5.09
C ALA A 118 10.83 5.35 -3.70
N LEU A 119 12.15 5.19 -3.53
CA LEU A 119 12.84 5.56 -2.29
C LEU A 119 12.76 7.06 -2.01
N ALA A 120 12.86 7.92 -3.02
CA ALA A 120 12.73 9.37 -2.85
C ALA A 120 11.32 9.78 -2.37
N ILE A 121 10.27 9.16 -2.91
CA ILE A 121 8.89 9.30 -2.42
C ILE A 121 8.81 8.83 -0.96
N GLY A 122 9.36 7.65 -0.65
CA GLY A 122 9.44 7.12 0.72
C GLY A 122 10.09 8.09 1.70
N ARG A 123 11.21 8.71 1.34
CA ARG A 123 11.91 9.71 2.19
C ARG A 123 11.07 10.95 2.45
N LYS A 124 10.34 11.46 1.44
CA LYS A 124 9.46 12.62 1.60
C LYS A 124 8.26 12.35 2.49
N LEU A 125 7.73 11.13 2.43
CA LEU A 125 6.71 10.64 3.35
C LEU A 125 7.31 10.34 4.73
N GLY A 126 8.64 10.13 4.79
CA GLY A 126 9.37 9.43 5.84
C GLY A 126 8.72 8.09 6.20
N ALA A 127 8.33 7.36 5.16
CA ALA A 127 8.17 5.93 5.30
C ALA A 127 9.51 5.31 5.70
N ASP A 128 9.43 4.22 6.44
CA ASP A 128 10.59 3.40 6.81
C ASP A 128 10.82 2.31 5.75
N PHE A 129 9.73 1.87 5.11
CA PHE A 129 9.74 0.90 4.03
C PHE A 129 8.89 1.37 2.86
N VAL A 130 9.32 1.02 1.66
CA VAL A 130 8.54 1.22 0.44
C VAL A 130 8.28 -0.13 -0.21
N ILE A 131 7.03 -0.34 -0.62
CA ILE A 131 6.58 -1.50 -1.39
C ILE A 131 6.40 -1.06 -2.83
N MET A 132 7.19 -1.64 -3.73
CA MET A 132 7.17 -1.38 -5.17
C MET A 132 6.50 -2.55 -5.88
N GLY A 133 5.39 -2.28 -6.55
CA GLY A 133 4.65 -3.30 -7.29
C GLY A 133 4.99 -3.33 -8.78
N LEU A 134 4.94 -4.53 -9.35
CA LEU A 134 5.09 -4.82 -10.76
C LEU A 134 3.90 -5.69 -11.20
N LEU A 135 3.09 -5.18 -12.12
CA LEU A 135 2.00 -5.90 -12.75
C LEU A 135 2.52 -6.60 -14.00
N GLN A 136 2.62 -7.92 -13.97
CA GLN A 136 3.32 -8.70 -15.02
C GLN A 136 2.36 -9.26 -16.08
N ASP A 137 1.21 -9.78 -15.66
CA ASP A 137 0.13 -10.23 -16.54
C ASP A 137 -1.19 -9.87 -15.88
N TYR A 138 -2.05 -9.18 -16.62
CA TYR A 138 -3.34 -8.71 -16.13
C TYR A 138 -4.29 -8.62 -17.32
N ASP A 139 -5.16 -9.61 -17.44
CA ASP A 139 -6.00 -9.73 -18.62
C ASP A 139 -7.27 -10.54 -18.32
N MET A 140 -8.31 -10.28 -19.11
CA MET A 140 -9.48 -11.12 -19.19
C MET A 140 -9.67 -11.56 -20.63
N ARG A 141 -9.63 -12.86 -20.88
CA ARG A 141 -9.70 -13.48 -22.21
C ARG A 141 -11.01 -14.21 -22.39
N ARG A 142 -11.55 -14.12 -23.61
CA ARG A 142 -12.68 -14.94 -24.06
C ARG A 142 -12.21 -15.87 -25.16
N LEU A 143 -12.35 -17.17 -24.94
CA LEU A 143 -12.17 -18.18 -25.98
C LEU A 143 -13.54 -18.59 -26.51
N SER A 144 -13.65 -18.74 -27.83
CA SER A 144 -14.88 -19.18 -28.49
C SER A 144 -14.54 -20.18 -29.59
N VAL A 145 -15.15 -21.37 -29.54
CA VAL A 145 -14.96 -22.46 -30.51
C VAL A 145 -16.32 -22.90 -31.04
N GLY A 146 -16.53 -22.84 -32.36
CA GLY A 146 -17.80 -23.21 -33.01
C GLY A 146 -18.50 -22.03 -33.68
N ASP A 147 -19.70 -22.27 -34.21
CA ASP A 147 -20.52 -21.24 -34.87
C ASP A 147 -21.46 -20.59 -33.84
N PRO A 148 -21.34 -19.27 -33.53
CA PRO A 148 -22.15 -18.58 -32.54
C PRO A 148 -23.67 -18.65 -32.79
N LEU A 149 -24.11 -18.93 -34.02
CA LEU A 149 -25.52 -18.98 -34.42
C LEU A 149 -26.11 -20.40 -34.42
N VAL A 150 -25.26 -21.43 -34.45
CA VAL A 150 -25.68 -22.85 -34.55
C VAL A 150 -25.37 -23.62 -33.27
N GLY A 151 -24.29 -23.26 -32.59
CA GLY A 151 -23.80 -23.90 -31.37
C GLY A 151 -22.29 -23.71 -31.24
N GLY A 152 -21.86 -23.28 -30.05
CA GLY A 152 -20.46 -23.04 -29.77
C GLY A 152 -20.12 -23.18 -28.29
N TYR A 153 -18.84 -23.42 -28.04
CA TYR A 153 -18.20 -23.38 -26.74
C TYR A 153 -17.64 -21.99 -26.50
N LYS A 154 -17.95 -21.41 -25.34
CA LYS A 154 -17.30 -20.19 -24.85
C LYS A 154 -16.72 -20.47 -23.47
N SER A 155 -15.49 -20.03 -23.25
CA SER A 155 -14.89 -19.96 -21.92
C SER A 155 -14.27 -18.60 -21.69
N TYR A 156 -14.21 -18.22 -20.42
CA TYR A 156 -13.60 -16.98 -19.97
C TYR A 156 -12.48 -17.34 -19.01
N SER A 157 -11.35 -16.67 -19.15
CA SER A 157 -10.26 -16.74 -18.19
C SER A 157 -9.84 -15.34 -17.77
N ALA A 158 -9.43 -15.18 -16.53
CA ALA A 158 -8.84 -13.96 -16.03
C ALA A 158 -7.53 -14.29 -15.35
N VAL A 159 -6.51 -13.47 -15.62
CA VAL A 159 -5.17 -13.60 -15.06
C VAL A 159 -4.86 -12.33 -14.27
N ALA A 160 -4.32 -12.50 -13.07
CA ALA A 160 -3.69 -11.45 -12.28
C ALA A 160 -2.35 -11.97 -11.73
N GLN A 161 -1.26 -11.49 -12.31
CA GLN A 161 0.11 -11.79 -11.90
C GLN A 161 0.81 -10.51 -11.45
N MET A 162 1.24 -10.52 -10.20
CA MET A 162 1.84 -9.37 -9.54
C MET A 162 3.08 -9.81 -8.77
N ARG A 163 4.09 -8.94 -8.77
CA ARG A 163 5.27 -9.04 -7.92
C ARG A 163 5.40 -7.75 -7.11
N VAL A 164 5.84 -7.86 -5.87
CA VAL A 164 6.26 -6.73 -5.05
C VAL A 164 7.66 -6.94 -4.52
N GLU A 165 8.39 -5.83 -4.42
CA GLU A 165 9.66 -5.72 -3.73
C GLU A 165 9.49 -4.78 -2.54
N ILE A 166 10.04 -5.17 -1.39
CA ILE A 166 10.01 -4.37 -0.16
C ILE A 166 11.44 -3.90 0.10
N ALA A 167 11.63 -2.58 0.20
CA ALA A 167 12.94 -1.99 0.46
C ALA A 167 12.90 -1.05 1.67
N GLN A 168 14.00 -1.00 2.42
CA GLN A 168 14.20 0.00 3.46
C GLN A 168 14.54 1.35 2.84
N VAL A 169 13.91 2.42 3.34
CA VAL A 169 14.03 3.76 2.75
C VAL A 169 15.39 4.41 3.01
N ASP A 170 16.02 4.07 4.14
CA ASP A 170 17.27 4.67 4.59
C ASP A 170 18.43 4.36 3.64
N ASP A 171 18.63 3.08 3.33
CA ASP A 171 19.77 2.58 2.55
C ASP A 171 19.38 1.90 1.23
N GLY A 172 18.10 1.68 0.98
CA GLY A 172 17.60 0.98 -0.21
C GLY A 172 17.76 -0.54 -0.15
N SER A 173 18.12 -1.11 1.00
CA SER A 173 18.30 -2.56 1.12
C SER A 173 16.97 -3.31 0.96
N ALA A 174 17.01 -4.42 0.22
CA ALA A 174 15.84 -5.27 0.02
C ALA A 174 15.55 -6.10 1.29
N ILE A 175 14.32 -5.97 1.79
CA ILE A 175 13.79 -6.77 2.91
C ILE A 175 13.26 -8.11 2.41
N GLY A 176 12.63 -8.11 1.25
CA GLY A 176 12.02 -9.28 0.67
C GLY A 176 11.27 -9.00 -0.61
N GLN A 177 10.76 -10.07 -1.20
CA GLN A 177 9.99 -10.03 -2.43
C GLN A 177 8.85 -11.04 -2.33
N ALA A 178 7.69 -10.67 -2.89
CA ALA A 178 6.54 -11.55 -2.94
C ALA A 178 5.98 -11.54 -4.37
N GLU A 179 5.56 -12.71 -4.83
CA GLU A 179 4.97 -12.88 -6.16
C GLU A 179 3.70 -13.72 -6.06
N THR A 180 2.69 -13.37 -6.83
CA THR A 180 1.39 -14.03 -6.88
C THR A 180 0.96 -14.21 -8.32
N LEU A 181 0.34 -15.35 -8.61
CA LEU A 181 -0.33 -15.63 -9.87
C LEU A 181 -1.71 -16.21 -9.57
N ARG A 182 -2.75 -15.60 -10.11
CA ARG A 182 -4.10 -16.13 -10.13
C ARG A 182 -4.59 -16.24 -11.56
N ASP A 183 -4.95 -17.45 -11.95
CA ASP A 183 -5.64 -17.76 -13.21
C ASP A 183 -6.97 -18.40 -12.84
N LEU A 184 -8.04 -17.63 -13.07
CA LEU A 184 -9.40 -18.10 -12.88
C LEU A 184 -10.00 -18.39 -14.25
N THR A 185 -10.41 -19.64 -14.46
CA THR A 185 -11.13 -20.03 -15.67
C THR A 185 -12.56 -20.39 -15.29
N ASP A 186 -13.52 -19.71 -15.91
CA ASP A 186 -14.92 -20.14 -15.87
C ASP A 186 -15.09 -21.37 -16.76
N ARG A 187 -15.32 -22.51 -16.10
CA ARG A 187 -15.51 -23.82 -16.71
C ARG A 187 -16.98 -24.14 -16.95
N ASP A 188 -17.92 -23.21 -16.74
CA ASP A 188 -19.32 -23.43 -17.07
C ASP A 188 -19.45 -23.61 -18.59
N VAL A 189 -19.43 -24.88 -18.99
CA VAL A 189 -19.63 -25.39 -20.35
C VAL A 189 -21.08 -25.16 -20.73
N GLY A 190 -21.46 -23.91 -20.96
CA GLY A 190 -22.75 -23.60 -21.55
C GLY A 190 -22.73 -24.00 -23.02
N LEU A 191 -23.78 -24.66 -23.48
CA LEU A 191 -24.11 -24.70 -24.90
C LEU A 191 -24.73 -23.36 -25.26
N ASP A 192 -24.11 -22.57 -26.14
CA ASP A 192 -24.81 -21.41 -26.74
C ASP A 192 -25.85 -21.94 -27.74
N LEU A 193 -27.07 -22.18 -27.25
CA LEU A 193 -28.22 -22.44 -28.10
C LEU A 193 -28.87 -21.09 -28.44
N LEU A 194 -28.91 -20.75 -29.73
CA LEU A 194 -29.66 -19.61 -30.29
C LEU A 194 -29.06 -18.21 -30.04
N GLY A 195 -27.75 -18.10 -29.79
CA GLY A 195 -27.02 -16.82 -29.85
C GLY A 195 -27.38 -15.77 -28.79
N LYS A 196 -28.05 -16.14 -27.69
CA LYS A 196 -28.34 -15.22 -26.58
C LYS A 196 -27.04 -14.90 -25.82
N PRO A 197 -26.69 -13.62 -25.59
CA PRO A 197 -25.53 -13.26 -24.78
C PRO A 197 -25.64 -13.80 -23.35
N ARG A 198 -24.52 -14.31 -22.81
CA ARG A 198 -24.43 -14.70 -21.39
C ARG A 198 -24.12 -13.51 -20.50
N GLU A 199 -24.28 -13.69 -19.19
CA GLU A 199 -23.91 -12.69 -18.19
C GLU A 199 -22.42 -12.32 -18.31
N GLN A 200 -21.54 -13.30 -18.53
CA GLN A 200 -20.11 -13.10 -18.76
C GLN A 200 -19.80 -12.35 -20.07
N ASP A 201 -20.62 -12.50 -21.12
CA ASP A 201 -20.47 -11.71 -22.35
C ASP A 201 -20.70 -10.22 -22.04
N LEU A 202 -21.67 -9.91 -21.17
CA LEU A 202 -21.96 -8.54 -20.73
C LEU A 202 -20.86 -8.01 -19.82
N GLN A 203 -20.39 -8.78 -18.85
CA GLN A 203 -19.28 -8.39 -17.99
C GLN A 203 -18.00 -8.12 -18.81
N PHE A 204 -17.67 -8.98 -19.77
CA PHE A 204 -16.53 -8.77 -20.67
C PHE A 204 -16.66 -7.49 -21.50
N ALA A 205 -17.85 -7.23 -22.06
CA ALA A 205 -18.08 -6.06 -22.90
C ALA A 205 -18.14 -4.73 -22.12
N SER A 206 -18.65 -4.77 -20.88
CA SER A 206 -18.89 -3.59 -20.04
C SER A 206 -17.82 -3.37 -18.97
N LEU A 207 -16.69 -4.07 -18.99
CA LEU A 207 -15.61 -3.87 -18.01
C LEU A 207 -15.18 -2.40 -17.84
N LYS A 208 -15.16 -1.61 -18.91
CA LYS A 208 -14.85 -0.16 -18.87
C LYS A 208 -15.90 0.70 -18.15
N GLU A 209 -17.10 0.15 -17.97
CA GLU A 209 -18.25 0.80 -17.31
C GLU A 209 -18.33 0.40 -15.83
N VAL A 210 -17.54 -0.60 -15.42
CA VAL A 210 -17.43 -1.07 -14.05
C VAL A 210 -16.34 -0.28 -13.35
N GLU A 211 -16.67 0.32 -12.21
CA GLU A 211 -15.71 1.00 -11.34
C GLU A 211 -14.77 -0.03 -10.69
N PHE A 212 -13.46 0.22 -10.71
CA PHE A 212 -12.47 -0.67 -10.10
C PHE A 212 -12.71 -0.80 -8.59
N GLY A 213 -12.50 -2.00 -8.03
CA GLY A 213 -12.71 -2.24 -6.61
C GLY A 213 -14.17 -2.16 -6.13
N SER A 214 -15.13 -1.84 -7.00
CA SER A 214 -16.56 -1.88 -6.67
C SER A 214 -17.06 -3.31 -6.43
N GLU A 215 -18.26 -3.45 -5.86
CA GLU A 215 -18.89 -4.76 -5.72
C GLU A 215 -19.14 -5.43 -7.07
N ALA A 216 -19.51 -4.65 -8.09
CA ALA A 216 -19.67 -5.15 -9.45
C ALA A 216 -18.34 -5.67 -10.02
N PHE A 217 -17.23 -4.96 -9.77
CA PHE A 217 -15.88 -5.42 -10.14
C PHE A 217 -15.54 -6.74 -9.46
N ARG A 218 -15.74 -6.84 -8.14
CA ARG A 218 -15.45 -8.06 -7.35
C ARG A 218 -16.24 -9.28 -7.80
N GLN A 219 -17.38 -9.09 -8.48
CA GLN A 219 -18.17 -10.17 -9.04
C GLN A 219 -17.69 -10.64 -10.42
N THR A 220 -16.83 -9.87 -11.10
CA THR A 220 -16.19 -10.29 -12.35
C THR A 220 -15.08 -11.30 -12.10
N LEU A 221 -14.76 -12.14 -13.09
CA LEU A 221 -13.62 -13.08 -13.00
C LEU A 221 -12.29 -12.36 -12.74
N LEU A 222 -12.06 -11.21 -13.38
CA LEU A 222 -10.85 -10.42 -13.18
C LEU A 222 -10.79 -9.81 -11.78
N GLY A 223 -11.92 -9.32 -11.26
CA GLY A 223 -11.99 -8.81 -9.90
C GLY A 223 -11.78 -9.89 -8.83
N GLN A 224 -12.33 -11.10 -9.04
CA GLN A 224 -12.06 -12.24 -8.16
C GLN A 224 -10.58 -12.61 -8.17
N ALA A 225 -9.96 -12.73 -9.35
CA ALA A 225 -8.54 -13.03 -9.47
C ALA A 225 -7.67 -11.95 -8.81
N THR A 226 -8.07 -10.67 -8.94
CA THR A 226 -7.39 -9.53 -8.32
C THR A 226 -7.46 -9.60 -6.80
N VAL A 227 -8.65 -9.78 -6.22
CA VAL A 227 -8.84 -9.85 -4.76
C VAL A 227 -8.08 -11.03 -4.17
N GLU A 228 -8.14 -12.21 -4.81
CA GLU A 228 -7.38 -13.38 -4.35
C GLU A 228 -5.86 -13.17 -4.43
N ALA A 229 -5.38 -12.54 -5.50
CA ALA A 229 -3.96 -12.27 -5.66
C ALA A 229 -3.46 -11.22 -4.66
N ILE A 230 -4.20 -10.12 -4.44
CA ILE A 230 -3.87 -9.12 -3.42
C ILE A 230 -3.88 -9.74 -2.02
N GLY A 231 -4.88 -10.56 -1.69
CA GLY A 231 -4.93 -11.27 -0.40
C GLY A 231 -3.70 -12.15 -0.16
N GLU A 232 -3.28 -12.94 -1.17
CA GLU A 232 -2.06 -13.72 -1.08
C GLU A 232 -0.81 -12.84 -0.94
N LEU A 233 -0.77 -11.71 -1.67
CA LEU A 233 0.33 -10.77 -1.64
C LEU A 233 0.50 -10.16 -0.25
N VAL A 234 -0.60 -9.75 0.39
CA VAL A 234 -0.62 -9.25 1.77
C VAL A 234 -0.05 -10.28 2.73
N HIS A 235 -0.48 -11.54 2.64
CA HIS A 235 0.07 -12.62 3.50
C HIS A 235 1.59 -12.78 3.33
N LYS A 236 2.09 -12.74 2.09
CA LYS A 236 3.53 -12.85 1.80
C LYS A 236 4.32 -11.62 2.24
N ILE A 237 3.75 -10.42 2.10
CA ILE A 237 4.35 -9.17 2.60
C ILE A 237 4.48 -9.25 4.12
N VAL A 238 3.41 -9.59 4.84
CA VAL A 238 3.44 -9.73 6.31
C VAL A 238 4.52 -10.71 6.74
N ALA A 239 4.58 -11.89 6.11
CA ALA A 239 5.61 -12.88 6.39
C ALA A 239 7.04 -12.36 6.14
N ALA A 240 7.26 -11.51 5.12
CA ALA A 240 8.59 -10.95 4.83
C ALA A 240 9.08 -9.96 5.92
N PHE A 241 8.15 -9.33 6.65
CA PHE A 241 8.46 -8.47 7.79
C PHE A 241 8.60 -9.23 9.10
N GLU A 242 8.02 -10.43 9.21
CA GLU A 242 8.27 -11.28 10.36
C GLU A 242 9.75 -11.70 10.37
N PRO A 243 10.42 -11.66 11.54
CA PRO A 243 11.79 -12.13 11.64
C PRO A 243 11.83 -13.65 11.41
N GLU A 244 12.10 -14.07 10.17
CA GLU A 244 12.32 -15.48 9.86
C GLU A 244 13.56 -15.99 10.60
N GLY A 245 13.35 -16.88 11.56
CA GLY A 245 14.42 -17.68 12.13
C GLY A 245 15.46 -16.88 12.92
N LEU A 246 15.02 -16.17 13.97
CA LEU A 246 15.96 -15.77 15.03
C LEU A 246 16.58 -17.03 15.65
N VAL A 247 17.77 -17.38 15.16
CA VAL A 247 18.48 -18.60 15.57
C VAL A 247 19.68 -18.20 16.39
N PHE A 248 19.51 -18.22 17.71
CA PHE A 248 20.58 -18.05 18.68
C PHE A 248 21.23 -19.41 18.97
N LYS A 249 22.13 -19.86 18.07
CA LYS A 249 22.88 -21.11 18.23
C LYS A 249 24.12 -20.88 19.11
N GLY A 250 24.04 -21.28 20.37
CA GLY A 250 25.18 -21.36 21.29
C GLY A 250 25.10 -20.36 22.43
N ASP A 251 25.02 -19.06 22.11
CA ASP A 251 24.98 -17.98 23.10
C ASP A 251 23.59 -17.35 23.15
N ALA A 252 23.05 -17.17 24.37
CA ALA A 252 21.83 -16.41 24.56
C ALA A 252 22.07 -14.94 24.15
N PRO A 253 21.07 -14.26 23.56
CA PRO A 253 21.19 -12.85 23.23
C PRO A 253 21.27 -12.01 24.51
N GLU A 254 22.34 -11.24 24.64
CA GLU A 254 22.73 -10.51 25.84
C GLU A 254 23.39 -9.18 25.47
N VAL A 255 23.26 -8.21 26.38
CA VAL A 255 24.01 -6.95 26.33
C VAL A 255 25.46 -7.24 26.67
N ILE A 256 26.39 -6.92 25.78
CA ILE A 256 27.83 -7.14 26.00
C ILE A 256 28.56 -5.90 26.50
N ALA A 257 28.04 -4.70 26.20
CA ALA A 257 28.63 -3.45 26.64
C ALA A 257 27.58 -2.32 26.65
N VAL A 258 27.76 -1.39 27.59
CA VAL A 258 26.97 -0.15 27.71
C VAL A 258 27.96 1.00 27.87
N TYR A 259 27.98 1.92 26.90
CA TYR A 259 28.83 3.10 26.90
C TYR A 259 27.97 4.36 26.81
N SER A 260 27.68 4.98 27.96
CA SER A 260 26.77 6.13 28.02
C SER A 260 25.39 5.81 27.46
N GLU A 261 25.10 6.21 26.21
CA GLU A 261 23.83 5.95 25.52
C GLU A 261 23.94 4.81 24.49
N ASP A 262 25.15 4.36 24.18
CA ASP A 262 25.37 3.29 23.20
C ASP A 262 25.34 1.93 23.89
N ILE A 263 24.39 1.08 23.48
CA ILE A 263 24.25 -0.29 23.98
C ILE A 263 24.64 -1.25 22.87
N TYR A 264 25.45 -2.25 23.20
CA TYR A 264 25.90 -3.26 22.25
C TYR A 264 25.45 -4.63 22.71
N ALA A 265 24.99 -5.46 21.77
CA ALA A 265 24.53 -6.81 22.05
C ALA A 265 25.16 -7.83 21.11
N ASN A 266 25.32 -9.07 21.60
CA ASN A 266 25.87 -10.20 20.84
C ASN A 266 24.89 -10.77 19.78
N ILE A 267 24.02 -9.93 19.23
CA ILE A 267 23.05 -10.24 18.17
C ILE A 267 23.51 -9.59 16.87
N GLY A 268 23.09 -10.12 15.70
CA GLY A 268 23.60 -9.62 14.42
C GLY A 268 23.04 -10.38 13.22
N SER A 269 23.60 -10.17 12.03
CA SER A 269 23.04 -10.72 10.79
C SER A 269 23.02 -12.26 10.74
N ALA A 270 23.98 -12.94 11.41
CA ALA A 270 23.97 -14.41 11.48
C ALA A 270 22.82 -14.97 12.31
N HIS A 271 22.19 -14.13 13.14
CA HIS A 271 21.04 -14.47 13.96
C HIS A 271 19.71 -14.05 13.30
N GLY A 272 19.73 -13.53 12.07
CA GLY A 272 18.51 -13.04 11.40
C GLY A 272 17.99 -11.70 11.93
N VAL A 273 18.79 -11.00 12.73
CA VAL A 273 18.41 -9.71 13.34
C VAL A 273 18.46 -8.62 12.28
N ARG A 274 17.45 -7.74 12.28
CA ARG A 274 17.34 -6.58 11.39
C ARG A 274 17.23 -5.30 12.22
N PRO A 275 17.61 -4.14 11.66
CA PRO A 275 17.29 -2.85 12.27
C PRO A 275 15.81 -2.77 12.63
N ARG A 276 15.50 -2.02 13.69
CA ARG A 276 14.15 -1.80 14.23
C ARG A 276 13.48 -2.98 14.93
N LEU A 277 14.11 -4.17 14.95
CA LEU A 277 13.66 -5.22 15.85
C LEU A 277 13.79 -4.78 17.31
N ARG A 278 12.78 -5.09 18.10
CA ARG A 278 12.69 -4.66 19.50
C ARG A 278 12.92 -5.83 20.43
N PHE A 279 13.62 -5.57 21.51
CA PHE A 279 13.93 -6.55 22.55
C PHE A 279 13.57 -5.97 23.92
N PHE A 280 12.93 -6.78 24.75
CA PHE A 280 12.91 -6.55 26.18
C PHE A 280 14.27 -6.92 26.76
N VAL A 281 14.77 -6.06 27.65
CA VAL A 281 15.99 -6.30 28.41
C VAL A 281 15.61 -6.79 29.80
N TYR A 282 16.11 -7.96 30.19
CA TYR A 282 15.88 -8.57 31.49
C TYR A 282 17.18 -8.63 32.30
N PRO A 283 17.12 -8.54 33.63
CA PRO A 283 18.32 -8.57 34.45
C PRO A 283 19.08 -9.89 34.28
N GLY A 284 20.40 -9.79 34.13
CA GLY A 284 21.28 -10.96 34.05
C GLY A 284 21.27 -11.81 35.32
N ASN A 285 21.65 -13.09 35.19
CA ASN A 285 21.66 -14.06 36.30
C ASN A 285 22.50 -13.61 37.51
N GLU A 286 23.60 -12.90 37.27
CA GLU A 286 24.45 -12.35 38.34
C GLU A 286 23.75 -11.22 39.10
N ARG A 287 23.04 -10.35 38.39
CA ARG A 287 22.30 -9.23 38.98
C ARG A 287 21.07 -9.69 39.75
N ILE A 288 20.36 -10.70 39.27
CA ILE A 288 19.25 -11.32 40.00
C ILE A 288 19.71 -11.74 41.41
N LYS A 289 20.89 -12.37 41.51
CA LYS A 289 21.44 -12.83 42.80
C LYS A 289 21.99 -11.68 43.66
N ALA A 290 22.66 -10.70 43.06
CA ALA A 290 23.35 -9.64 43.79
C ALA A 290 22.42 -8.51 44.23
N GLU A 291 21.48 -8.14 43.37
CA GLU A 291 20.57 -6.99 43.55
C GLU A 291 19.15 -7.41 43.96
N GLY A 292 18.81 -8.71 43.88
CA GLY A 292 17.49 -9.23 44.26
C GLY A 292 16.38 -8.85 43.28
N LEU A 293 16.72 -8.63 42.01
CA LEU A 293 15.79 -8.26 40.94
C LEU A 293 14.92 -9.44 40.50
N ASP A 294 13.70 -9.16 40.05
CA ASP A 294 12.81 -10.15 39.46
C ASP A 294 13.31 -10.54 38.05
N PRO A 295 13.59 -11.83 37.77
CA PRO A 295 14.01 -12.28 36.44
C PRO A 295 13.00 -12.03 35.33
N GLU A 296 11.72 -11.87 35.66
CA GLU A 296 10.61 -11.68 34.71
C GLU A 296 10.24 -10.20 34.51
N GLU A 297 10.88 -9.29 35.26
CA GLU A 297 10.63 -7.85 35.11
C GLU A 297 11.65 -7.24 34.14
N SER A 298 11.17 -6.75 33.00
CA SER A 298 12.03 -6.07 32.03
C SER A 298 12.54 -4.75 32.61
N VAL A 299 13.84 -4.49 32.50
CA VAL A 299 14.49 -3.23 32.89
C VAL A 299 14.48 -2.18 31.77
N ALA A 300 14.28 -2.61 30.52
CA ALA A 300 14.15 -1.71 29.38
C ALA A 300 13.48 -2.38 28.17
N LEU A 301 13.01 -1.55 27.25
CA LEU A 301 12.70 -1.89 25.87
C LEU A 301 13.73 -1.20 24.97
N VAL A 302 14.43 -1.97 24.15
CA VAL A 302 15.47 -1.49 23.24
C VAL A 302 15.13 -1.87 21.80
N GLU A 303 15.64 -1.11 20.86
CA GLU A 303 15.45 -1.30 19.43
C GLU A 303 16.81 -1.42 18.75
N VAL A 304 16.96 -2.35 17.81
CA VAL A 304 18.18 -2.49 17.02
C VAL A 304 18.36 -1.24 16.16
N ALA A 305 19.41 -0.47 16.45
CA ALA A 305 19.75 0.74 15.70
C ALA A 305 20.55 0.39 14.44
N GLU A 306 21.59 -0.43 14.57
CA GLU A 306 22.46 -0.82 13.46
C GLU A 306 23.00 -2.24 13.63
N ILE A 307 23.15 -2.98 12.52
CA ILE A 307 23.85 -4.26 12.49
C ILE A 307 25.32 -4.00 12.16
N ILE A 308 26.19 -4.08 13.17
CA ILE A 308 27.62 -3.78 13.04
C ILE A 308 28.37 -4.98 12.42
N SER A 309 27.98 -6.21 12.75
CA SER A 309 28.61 -7.42 12.21
C SER A 309 27.68 -8.64 12.24
N THR A 310 28.24 -9.81 11.92
CA THR A 310 27.52 -11.10 11.97
C THR A 310 26.94 -11.41 13.35
N ARG A 311 27.54 -10.93 14.44
CA ARG A 311 27.12 -11.20 15.82
C ARG A 311 27.18 -9.96 16.72
N LEU A 312 27.13 -8.77 16.13
CA LEU A 312 27.15 -7.53 16.89
C LEU A 312 26.17 -6.52 16.31
N ALA A 313 25.38 -5.91 17.18
CA ALA A 313 24.45 -4.84 16.85
C ALA A 313 24.49 -3.76 17.93
N SER A 314 24.27 -2.51 17.51
CA SER A 314 23.99 -1.40 18.43
C SER A 314 22.48 -1.33 18.69
N LEU A 315 22.12 -1.00 19.93
CA LEU A 315 20.75 -0.88 20.39
C LEU A 315 20.50 0.55 20.88
N ARG A 316 19.31 1.06 20.59
CA ARG A 316 18.80 2.34 21.08
C ARG A 316 17.72 2.09 22.14
N VAL A 317 17.80 2.82 23.25
CA VAL A 317 16.77 2.75 24.31
C VAL A 317 15.47 3.40 23.83
N ILE A 318 14.38 2.65 23.92
CA ILE A 318 13.02 3.13 23.62
C ILE A 318 12.29 3.51 24.91
N ARG A 319 12.38 2.65 25.92
CA ARG A 319 11.80 2.85 27.26
C ARG A 319 12.73 2.23 28.28
N THR A 320 12.91 2.89 29.42
CA THR A 320 13.71 2.37 30.53
C THR A 320 12.88 2.37 31.81
N THR A 321 12.96 1.28 32.56
CA THR A 321 12.35 1.12 33.89
C THR A 321 13.43 0.89 34.96
N GLY A 322 14.61 0.42 34.55
CA GLY A 322 15.80 0.27 35.38
C GLY A 322 17.09 0.58 34.62
N GLU A 323 18.22 0.28 35.26
CA GLU A 323 19.56 0.41 34.66
C GLU A 323 19.89 -0.82 33.81
N ILE A 324 20.36 -0.60 32.58
CA ILE A 324 20.84 -1.63 31.66
C ILE A 324 22.33 -1.86 31.92
N LYS A 325 22.74 -3.12 32.10
CA LYS A 325 24.14 -3.51 32.33
C LYS A 325 24.58 -4.63 31.39
N ALA A 326 25.90 -4.76 31.23
CA ALA A 326 26.46 -5.91 30.54
C ALA A 326 26.07 -7.22 31.26
N GLY A 327 25.72 -8.25 30.50
CA GLY A 327 25.19 -9.53 30.97
C GLY A 327 23.66 -9.55 31.13
N ASP A 328 22.96 -8.43 30.91
CA ASP A 328 21.50 -8.44 30.85
C ASP A 328 21.01 -9.18 29.59
N ARG A 329 19.94 -9.96 29.74
CA ARG A 329 19.39 -10.84 28.71
C ARG A 329 18.45 -10.07 27.80
N LEU A 330 18.38 -10.47 26.53
CA LEU A 330 17.47 -9.91 25.55
C LEU A 330 16.43 -10.96 25.16
N GLU A 331 15.16 -10.56 25.09
CA GLU A 331 14.10 -11.38 24.51
C GLU A 331 13.33 -10.56 23.49
N LEU A 332 12.94 -11.17 22.37
CA LEU A 332 12.24 -10.45 21.31
C LEU A 332 10.92 -9.91 21.86
N ALA A 333 10.65 -8.63 21.63
CA ALA A 333 9.35 -8.06 21.91
C ALA A 333 8.38 -8.46 20.79
N GLU A 334 7.60 -9.52 21.01
CA GLU A 334 6.49 -9.90 20.13
C GLU A 334 5.35 -8.89 20.29
N GLY A 335 4.71 -8.51 19.17
CA GLY A 335 3.91 -7.29 19.02
C GLY A 335 2.96 -6.94 20.17
N GLU A 336 3.17 -5.75 20.75
CA GLU A 336 2.13 -4.95 21.42
C GLU A 336 1.26 -4.22 20.37
#